data_AF-A0A5M6CZR1-F1
#
_entry.id   AF-A0A5M6CZR1-F1
#
_cell.length_a   1.000
_cell.length_b   1.000
_cell.length_c   1.000
_cell.angle_alpha   90.00
_cell.angle_beta   90.00
_cell.angle_gamma   90.00
#
_symmetry.space_group_name_H-M   'P 1'
#
loop_
_entity.id
_entity.type
_entity.pdbx_description
1 polymer ?
#
loop_
_entity_poly.entity_id
_entity_poly.type
_entity_poly.pdbx_seq_one_letter_code
_entity_poly.pdbx_strand_id
1 'polypeptide(L)'
;MAKMKKSSTRIDMTAMCDVSFLLLTFFVLTSTAKTPEVHPVDLPVSTKETKIPSDDILSITVGQENVYIGIAGKEDRKDILTRMGQEYKIEFTEAEKNAFAGLENFGADIREMKTLLAKSPGDRMQEEFHKGIPYKDSLNNQLSSWVRNARESSWQRKESFLKVAIKGDANEQFGTIKEIMNILQEQRQNRFYLVTGLRSDDF
;
A
#
# COMPACT_ATOMS: atom_id res chain seq x y z
N MET A 1 6.89 1.86 76.59
CA MET A 1 7.19 1.51 75.18
C MET A 1 6.27 2.32 74.28
N ALA A 2 6.77 3.35 73.60
CA ALA A 2 5.96 4.18 72.72
C ALA A 2 5.66 3.42 71.42
N LYS A 3 4.39 3.17 71.14
CA LYS A 3 3.92 2.47 69.93
C LYS A 3 4.04 3.45 68.74
N MET A 4 5.01 3.21 67.86
CA MET A 4 5.23 4.05 66.67
C MET A 4 3.96 4.03 65.80
N LYS A 5 3.31 5.18 65.67
CA LYS A 5 2.09 5.35 64.87
C LYS A 5 2.48 5.19 63.40
N LYS A 6 2.14 4.05 62.79
CA LYS A 6 2.32 3.85 61.34
C LYS A 6 1.42 4.84 60.60
N SER A 7 2.00 5.95 60.15
CA SER A 7 1.34 6.84 59.20
C SER A 7 1.24 6.07 57.88
N SER A 8 0.02 5.76 57.46
CA SER A 8 -0.22 5.25 56.12
C SER A 8 0.03 6.40 55.15
N THR A 9 1.21 6.42 54.52
CA THR A 9 1.47 7.26 53.35
C THR A 9 0.60 6.75 52.21
N ARG A 10 -0.62 7.27 52.11
CA ARG A 10 -1.45 7.13 50.91
C ARG A 10 -0.67 7.74 49.75
N ILE A 11 -0.25 6.91 48.81
CA ILE A 11 0.43 7.35 47.59
C ILE A 11 -0.64 8.00 46.72
N ASP A 12 -0.55 9.31 46.54
CA ASP A 12 -1.39 10.03 45.59
C ASP A 12 -0.98 9.64 44.17
N MET A 13 -1.83 8.86 43.50
CA MET A 13 -1.62 8.43 42.12
C MET A 13 -2.12 9.47 41.10
N THR A 14 -2.72 10.59 41.53
CA THR A 14 -3.30 11.61 40.62
C THR A 14 -2.26 12.10 39.61
N ALA A 15 -1.04 12.38 40.07
CA ALA A 15 0.05 12.80 39.19
C ALA A 15 0.49 11.68 38.22
N MET A 16 0.46 10.42 38.63
CA MET A 16 0.84 9.29 37.77
C MET A 16 -0.26 8.92 36.76
N CYS A 17 -1.53 9.06 37.17
CA CYS A 17 -2.70 8.85 36.30
C CYS A 17 -2.76 9.90 35.19
N ASP A 18 -2.50 11.17 35.49
CA ASP A 18 -2.51 12.25 34.49
C ASP A 18 -1.41 12.05 33.44
N VAL A 19 -0.19 11.72 33.88
CA VAL A 19 0.92 11.39 32.95
C VAL A 19 0.58 10.18 32.08
N SER A 20 -0.04 9.14 32.67
CA SER A 20 -0.44 7.94 31.91
C SER A 20 -1.54 8.24 30.89
N PHE A 21 -2.49 9.11 31.23
CA PHE A 21 -3.58 9.52 30.33
C PHE A 21 -3.08 10.39 29.17
N LEU A 22 -2.14 11.30 29.45
CA LEU A 22 -1.45 12.09 28.42
C LEU A 22 -0.67 11.19 27.44
N LEU A 23 0.07 10.20 27.93
CA LEU A 23 0.79 9.25 27.07
C LEU A 23 -0.15 8.38 26.26
N LEU A 24 -1.24 7.87 26.85
CA LEU A 24 -2.23 7.09 26.12
C LEU A 24 -2.87 7.93 25.01
N THR A 25 -3.26 9.17 25.31
CA THR A 25 -3.85 10.07 24.31
C THR A 25 -2.84 10.43 23.22
N PHE A 26 -1.57 10.67 23.58
CA PHE A 26 -0.51 10.89 22.61
C PHE A 26 -0.30 9.67 21.69
N PHE A 27 -0.21 8.46 22.23
CA PHE A 27 -0.08 7.25 21.42
C PHE A 27 -1.31 6.96 20.57
N VAL A 28 -2.52 7.20 21.09
CA VAL A 28 -3.76 7.06 20.32
C VAL A 28 -3.83 8.07 19.18
N LEU A 29 -3.45 9.33 19.41
CA LEU A 29 -3.48 10.39 18.39
C LEU A 29 -2.35 10.26 17.35
N THR A 30 -1.19 9.70 17.73
CA THR A 30 -0.05 9.47 16.82
C THR A 30 -0.11 8.12 16.13
N SER A 31 -0.91 7.17 16.63
CA SER A 31 -1.12 5.87 16.00
C SER A 31 -1.84 6.02 14.67
N THR A 32 -1.11 5.84 13.58
CA THR A 32 -1.70 5.74 12.24
C THR A 32 -2.24 4.33 12.05
N ALA A 33 -3.54 4.19 11.78
CA ALA A 33 -4.11 2.90 11.39
C ALA A 33 -3.39 2.39 10.13
N LYS A 34 -2.85 1.16 10.20
CA LYS A 34 -2.33 0.50 9.00
C LYS A 34 -3.52 0.22 8.08
N THR A 35 -3.47 0.74 6.87
CA THR A 35 -4.48 0.42 5.86
C THR A 35 -4.45 -1.08 5.58
N PRO A 36 -5.59 -1.78 5.64
CA PRO A 36 -5.63 -3.19 5.28
C PRO A 36 -5.12 -3.36 3.86
N GLU A 37 -4.21 -4.32 3.66
CA GLU A 37 -3.76 -4.72 2.33
C GLU A 37 -4.74 -5.76 1.79
N VAL A 38 -4.99 -5.71 0.48
CA VAL A 38 -5.93 -6.63 -0.20
C VAL A 38 -5.49 -8.09 -0.09
N HIS A 39 -4.18 -8.33 -0.15
CA HIS A 39 -3.59 -9.63 0.01
C HIS A 39 -2.40 -9.48 0.97
N PRO A 40 -2.45 -10.06 2.18
CA PRO A 40 -1.30 -10.04 3.07
C PRO A 40 -0.18 -10.86 2.43
N VAL A 41 1.03 -10.31 2.41
CA VAL A 41 2.21 -11.03 1.89
C VAL A 41 3.27 -11.14 2.97
N ASP A 42 3.90 -12.30 3.04
CA ASP A 42 5.02 -12.53 3.94
C ASP A 42 6.31 -12.08 3.24
N LEU A 43 6.88 -10.96 3.72
CA LEU A 43 8.05 -10.38 3.08
C LEU A 43 9.33 -11.18 3.41
N PRO A 44 10.23 -11.41 2.44
CA PRO A 44 11.52 -12.03 2.71
C PRO A 44 12.38 -11.13 3.60
N VAL A 45 13.22 -11.72 4.45
CA VAL A 45 14.04 -10.98 5.41
C VAL A 45 15.37 -10.50 4.82
N SER A 46 15.79 -9.30 5.16
CA SER A 46 17.05 -8.68 4.74
C SER A 46 17.76 -8.01 5.92
N THR A 47 19.08 -7.92 5.83
CA THR A 47 19.94 -7.21 6.79
C THR A 47 20.23 -5.77 6.38
N LYS A 48 19.79 -5.35 5.19
CA LYS A 48 20.02 -3.97 4.70
C LYS A 48 18.82 -3.09 5.00
N GLU A 49 19.09 -2.01 5.73
CA GLU A 49 18.13 -0.94 5.96
C GLU A 49 18.25 0.13 4.88
N THR A 50 17.21 0.29 4.06
CA THR A 50 17.09 1.42 3.15
C THR A 50 15.66 1.94 3.24
N LYS A 51 15.52 3.23 3.57
CA LYS A 51 14.21 3.86 3.68
C LYS A 51 13.56 3.96 2.30
N ILE A 52 12.36 3.42 2.18
CA ILE A 52 11.53 3.56 1.00
C ILE A 52 10.88 4.96 1.06
N PRO A 53 10.92 5.74 -0.02
CA PRO A 53 10.21 7.02 -0.06
C PRO A 53 8.71 6.83 0.17
N SER A 54 8.11 7.67 1.00
CA SER A 54 6.66 7.68 1.25
C SER A 54 5.87 8.32 0.12
N ASP A 55 6.47 9.27 -0.58
CA ASP A 55 5.80 10.10 -1.57
C ASP A 55 6.13 9.68 -3.01
N ASP A 56 5.08 9.72 -3.84
CA ASP A 56 5.16 9.48 -5.28
C ASP A 56 5.69 8.08 -5.63
N ILE A 57 5.11 7.09 -4.95
CA ILE A 57 5.47 5.68 -5.07
C ILE A 57 4.31 4.83 -5.58
N LEU A 58 4.64 3.97 -6.53
CA LEU A 58 3.81 2.87 -7.00
C LEU A 58 4.33 1.58 -6.36
N SER A 59 3.53 0.95 -5.52
CA SER A 59 3.82 -0.36 -4.94
C SER A 59 3.23 -1.45 -5.82
N ILE A 60 4.01 -2.47 -6.13
CA ILE A 60 3.58 -3.67 -6.83
C ILE A 60 3.74 -4.81 -5.85
N THR A 61 2.63 -5.37 -5.40
CA THR A 61 2.61 -6.53 -4.50
C THR A 61 2.34 -7.79 -5.31
N VAL A 62 3.10 -8.84 -5.06
CA VAL A 62 3.01 -10.13 -5.76
C VAL A 62 2.79 -11.22 -4.73
N GLY A 63 1.72 -11.99 -4.92
CA GLY A 63 1.42 -13.15 -4.09
C GLY A 63 0.55 -14.15 -4.84
N GLN A 64 0.89 -15.43 -4.74
CA GLN A 64 0.19 -16.53 -5.41
C GLN A 64 0.03 -16.30 -6.92
N GLU A 65 1.09 -15.83 -7.59
CA GLU A 65 1.10 -15.43 -9.01
C GLU A 65 0.20 -14.23 -9.39
N ASN A 66 -0.53 -13.66 -8.43
CA ASN A 66 -1.37 -12.48 -8.64
C ASN A 66 -0.60 -11.21 -8.34
N VAL A 67 -0.92 -10.15 -9.10
CA VAL A 67 -0.30 -8.84 -8.95
C VAL A 67 -1.32 -7.82 -8.48
N TYR A 68 -0.95 -7.10 -7.43
CA TYR A 68 -1.72 -6.02 -6.84
C TYR A 68 -0.91 -4.73 -6.95
N ILE A 69 -1.58 -3.60 -7.14
CA ILE A 69 -0.97 -2.28 -7.22
C ILE A 69 -1.44 -1.42 -6.06
N GLY A 70 -0.51 -0.68 -5.47
CA GLY A 70 -0.77 0.41 -4.55
C GLY A 70 -0.25 1.73 -5.10
N ILE A 71 -1.04 2.79 -5.02
CA ILE A 71 -0.69 4.12 -5.54
C ILE A 71 -0.74 5.13 -4.40
N ALA A 72 0.39 5.77 -4.10
CA ALA A 72 0.45 6.86 -3.14
C ALA A 72 -0.20 8.14 -3.70
N GLY A 73 -0.96 8.84 -2.85
CA GLY A 73 -1.62 10.10 -3.22
C GLY A 73 -3.06 9.91 -3.73
N LYS A 74 -4.00 10.68 -3.18
CA LYS A 74 -5.42 10.63 -3.60
C LYS A 74 -5.61 11.21 -5.00
N GLU A 75 -4.91 12.30 -5.29
CA GLU A 75 -5.07 13.01 -6.55
C GLU A 75 -4.38 12.28 -7.72
N ASP A 76 -3.25 11.61 -7.45
CA ASP A 76 -2.59 10.77 -8.43
C ASP A 76 -3.48 9.57 -8.80
N ARG A 77 -4.12 8.94 -7.81
CA ARG A 77 -5.11 7.86 -8.06
C ARG A 77 -6.23 8.29 -9.00
N LYS A 78 -6.81 9.48 -8.81
CA LYS A 78 -7.88 10.00 -9.68
C LYS A 78 -7.40 10.24 -11.12
N ASP A 79 -6.21 10.81 -11.27
CA ASP A 79 -5.63 11.12 -12.57
C ASP A 79 -5.27 9.83 -13.32
N ILE A 80 -4.60 8.89 -12.66
CA ILE A 80 -4.23 7.59 -13.24
C ILE A 80 -5.48 6.81 -13.63
N LEU A 81 -6.52 6.77 -12.79
CA LEU A 81 -7.78 6.11 -13.15
C LEU A 81 -8.43 6.77 -14.38
N THR A 82 -8.36 8.09 -14.48
CA THR A 82 -8.90 8.81 -15.65
C THR A 82 -8.14 8.44 -16.93
N ARG A 83 -6.81 8.36 -16.89
CA ARG A 83 -5.98 7.93 -18.03
C ARG A 83 -6.23 6.48 -18.42
N MET A 84 -6.32 5.59 -17.43
CA MET A 84 -6.69 4.19 -17.65
C MET A 84 -8.08 4.09 -18.28
N GLY A 85 -9.05 4.88 -17.80
CA GLY A 85 -10.36 4.96 -18.41
C GLY A 85 -10.32 5.37 -19.88
N GLN A 86 -9.52 6.39 -20.23
CA GLN A 86 -9.34 6.82 -21.62
C GLN A 86 -8.70 5.73 -22.50
N GLU A 87 -7.66 5.07 -22.01
CA GLU A 87 -6.96 3.99 -22.74
C GLU A 87 -7.89 2.80 -23.03
N TYR A 88 -8.71 2.41 -22.04
CA TYR A 88 -9.61 1.27 -22.14
C TYR A 88 -11.05 1.64 -22.57
N LYS A 89 -11.29 2.91 -22.92
CA LYS A 89 -12.60 3.46 -23.32
C LYS A 89 -13.70 3.24 -22.26
N ILE A 90 -13.33 3.40 -21.00
CA ILE A 90 -14.20 3.31 -19.82
C ILE A 90 -14.32 4.71 -19.22
N GLU A 91 -15.53 5.27 -19.20
CA GLU A 91 -15.79 6.55 -18.55
C GLU A 91 -16.09 6.37 -17.07
N PHE A 92 -15.30 7.00 -16.20
CA PHE A 92 -15.55 7.03 -14.76
C PHE A 92 -16.20 8.35 -14.34
N THR A 93 -17.28 8.26 -13.57
CA THR A 93 -17.94 9.39 -12.92
C THR A 93 -17.07 9.98 -11.81
N GLU A 94 -17.35 11.22 -11.41
CA GLU A 94 -16.61 11.87 -10.32
C GLU A 94 -16.77 11.12 -8.99
N ALA A 95 -17.95 10.53 -8.73
CA ALA A 95 -18.19 9.67 -7.58
C ALA A 95 -17.30 8.43 -7.58
N GLU A 96 -17.16 7.75 -8.72
CA GLU A 96 -16.27 6.59 -8.89
C GLU A 96 -14.80 6.98 -8.71
N LYS A 97 -14.37 8.11 -9.25
CA LYS A 97 -13.01 8.63 -9.06
C LYS A 97 -12.71 8.92 -7.59
N ASN A 98 -13.65 9.54 -6.88
CA ASN A 98 -13.52 9.80 -5.44
C ASN A 98 -13.52 8.50 -4.62
N ALA A 99 -14.32 7.51 -5.01
CA ALA A 99 -14.31 6.18 -4.41
C ALA A 99 -12.95 5.47 -4.59
N PHE A 100 -12.38 5.52 -5.79
CA PHE A 100 -11.07 4.94 -6.09
C PHE A 100 -9.93 5.68 -5.38
N ALA A 101 -10.05 7.01 -5.20
CA ALA A 101 -9.09 7.79 -4.42
C ALA A 101 -9.03 7.39 -2.92
N GLY A 102 -9.98 6.59 -2.43
CA GLY A 102 -9.92 5.96 -1.10
C GLY A 102 -9.25 4.58 -1.11
N LEU A 103 -9.14 3.93 -2.27
CA LEU A 103 -8.59 2.59 -2.42
C LEU A 103 -7.07 2.68 -2.62
N GLU A 104 -6.30 2.41 -1.58
CA GLU A 104 -4.83 2.56 -1.62
C GLU A 104 -4.15 1.41 -2.35
N ASN A 105 -4.69 0.20 -2.22
CA ASN A 105 -4.20 -1.02 -2.86
C ASN A 105 -5.35 -1.76 -3.53
N PHE A 106 -5.13 -2.31 -4.71
CA PHE A 106 -6.13 -3.07 -5.46
C PHE A 106 -5.47 -4.07 -6.41
N GLY A 107 -6.15 -5.16 -6.72
CA GLY A 107 -5.73 -6.10 -7.76
C GLY A 107 -6.91 -6.58 -8.58
N ALA A 108 -7.36 -5.80 -9.55
CA ALA A 108 -8.51 -6.16 -10.40
C ALA A 108 -8.31 -5.65 -11.83
N ASP A 109 -8.97 -6.32 -12.78
CA ASP A 109 -9.06 -5.85 -14.17
C ASP A 109 -9.79 -4.50 -14.23
N ILE A 110 -9.29 -3.56 -15.04
CA ILE A 110 -9.92 -2.25 -15.22
C ILE A 110 -11.39 -2.35 -15.67
N ARG A 111 -11.75 -3.42 -16.39
CA ARG A 111 -13.13 -3.73 -16.83
C ARG A 111 -14.05 -4.06 -15.66
N GLU A 112 -13.51 -4.63 -14.59
CA GLU A 112 -14.23 -4.94 -13.35
C GLU A 112 -14.12 -3.78 -12.32
N MET A 113 -13.34 -2.74 -12.61
CA MET A 113 -13.14 -1.63 -11.67
C MET A 113 -14.45 -0.93 -11.29
N LYS A 114 -15.39 -0.78 -12.23
CA LYS A 114 -16.70 -0.17 -11.91
C LYS A 114 -17.52 -1.02 -10.94
N THR A 115 -17.49 -2.34 -11.10
CA THR A 115 -18.25 -3.24 -10.20
C THR A 115 -17.62 -3.25 -8.81
N LEU A 116 -16.29 -3.19 -8.72
CA LEU A 116 -15.56 -3.01 -7.46
C LEU A 116 -15.93 -1.68 -6.79
N LEU A 117 -15.91 -0.56 -7.52
CA LEU A 117 -16.22 0.77 -6.97
C LEU A 117 -17.68 0.92 -6.55
N ALA A 118 -18.60 0.15 -7.13
CA ALA A 118 -20.00 0.11 -6.71
C ALA A 118 -20.22 -0.56 -5.33
N LYS A 119 -19.25 -1.36 -4.83
CA LYS A 119 -19.32 -1.99 -3.51
C LYS A 119 -19.13 -0.98 -2.38
N SER A 120 -19.56 -1.39 -1.18
CA SER A 120 -19.32 -0.60 0.03
C SER A 120 -17.81 -0.51 0.34
N PRO A 121 -17.32 0.54 1.01
CA PRO A 121 -15.90 0.65 1.35
C PRO A 121 -15.33 -0.55 2.13
N GLY A 122 -16.15 -1.24 2.93
CA GLY A 122 -15.74 -2.44 3.65
C GLY A 122 -15.64 -3.68 2.74
N ASP A 123 -16.59 -3.86 1.83
CA ASP A 123 -16.60 -5.01 0.92
C ASP A 123 -15.53 -4.90 -0.18
N ARG A 124 -15.13 -3.67 -0.52
CA ARG A 124 -14.10 -3.42 -1.54
C ARG A 124 -12.76 -4.05 -1.25
N MET A 125 -12.46 -4.40 0.01
CA MET A 125 -11.18 -4.99 0.41
C MET A 125 -11.22 -6.52 0.44
N GLN A 126 -12.37 -7.13 0.15
CA GLN A 126 -12.50 -8.59 0.18
C GLN A 126 -11.72 -9.21 -1.00
N GLU A 127 -10.95 -10.26 -0.71
CA GLU A 127 -10.10 -10.96 -1.69
C GLU A 127 -10.87 -11.46 -2.91
N GLU A 128 -12.16 -11.78 -2.78
CA GLU A 128 -13.01 -12.27 -3.87
C GLU A 128 -13.15 -11.29 -5.04
N PHE A 129 -13.00 -9.99 -4.79
CA PHE A 129 -13.05 -8.95 -5.82
C PHE A 129 -11.67 -8.59 -6.37
N HIS A 130 -10.63 -9.27 -5.91
CA HIS A 130 -9.24 -8.95 -6.23
C HIS A 130 -8.48 -10.14 -6.80
N LYS A 131 -8.83 -10.49 -8.04
CA LYS A 131 -8.24 -11.60 -8.81
C LYS A 131 -6.88 -11.28 -9.46
N GLY A 132 -6.25 -10.18 -9.05
CA GLY A 132 -5.01 -9.69 -9.63
C GLY A 132 -5.22 -8.84 -10.87
N ILE A 133 -4.20 -8.03 -11.19
CA ILE A 133 -4.15 -7.21 -12.40
C ILE A 133 -3.60 -8.07 -13.54
N PRO A 134 -4.23 -8.09 -14.73
CA PRO A 134 -3.70 -8.84 -15.87
C PRO A 134 -2.31 -8.35 -16.30
N TYR A 135 -1.34 -9.28 -16.39
CA TYR A 135 0.03 -9.00 -16.83
C TYR A 135 0.64 -10.09 -17.75
N LYS A 136 0.18 -11.34 -17.66
CA LYS A 136 0.75 -12.51 -18.37
C LYS A 136 0.47 -12.52 -19.88
N ASP A 137 -0.55 -11.80 -20.35
CA ASP A 137 -0.90 -11.74 -21.77
C ASP A 137 -0.33 -10.47 -22.41
N SER A 138 0.49 -10.64 -23.46
CA SER A 138 1.03 -9.54 -24.27
C SER A 138 -0.04 -8.61 -24.86
N LEU A 139 -1.25 -9.10 -25.10
CA LEU A 139 -2.37 -8.32 -25.66
C LEU A 139 -3.22 -7.62 -24.58
N ASN A 140 -3.15 -8.08 -23.33
CA ASN A 140 -3.92 -7.55 -22.20
C ASN A 140 -3.01 -7.29 -20.98
N ASN A 141 -1.85 -6.67 -21.21
CA ASN A 141 -0.93 -6.33 -20.14
C ASN A 141 -1.34 -5.00 -19.48
N GLN A 142 -2.30 -5.09 -18.57
CA GLN A 142 -2.82 -3.93 -17.85
C GLN A 142 -1.80 -3.38 -16.84
N LEU A 143 -0.95 -4.24 -16.25
CA LEU A 143 0.13 -3.81 -15.37
C LEU A 143 1.05 -2.80 -16.07
N SER A 144 1.42 -3.08 -17.32
CA SER A 144 2.21 -2.17 -18.16
C SER A 144 1.52 -0.83 -18.36
N SER A 145 0.21 -0.83 -18.67
CA SER A 145 -0.60 0.40 -18.79
C SER A 145 -0.65 1.17 -17.47
N TRP A 146 -0.85 0.51 -16.33
CA TRP A 146 -0.88 1.15 -15.02
C TRP A 146 0.45 1.85 -14.69
N VAL A 147 1.58 1.16 -14.90
CA VAL A 147 2.92 1.72 -14.66
C VAL A 147 3.18 2.91 -15.59
N ARG A 148 2.82 2.80 -16.87
CA ARG A 148 2.97 3.88 -17.86
C ARG A 148 2.17 5.12 -17.46
N ASN A 149 0.88 4.94 -17.19
CA ASN A 149 -0.02 6.02 -16.82
C ASN A 149 0.37 6.66 -15.48
N ALA A 150 0.86 5.88 -14.51
CA ALA A 150 1.41 6.39 -13.26
C ALA A 150 2.66 7.26 -13.48
N ARG A 151 3.57 6.84 -14.36
CA ARG A 151 4.78 7.62 -14.71
C ARG A 151 4.43 8.94 -15.37
N GLU A 152 3.50 8.92 -16.31
CA GLU A 152 3.04 10.12 -17.00
C GLU A 152 2.29 11.07 -16.06
N SER A 153 1.46 10.54 -15.16
CA SER A 153 0.78 11.31 -14.13
C SER A 153 1.77 12.02 -13.20
N SER A 154 2.76 11.28 -12.68
CA SER A 154 3.81 11.82 -11.81
C SER A 154 4.62 12.92 -12.50
N TRP A 155 5.01 12.71 -13.76
CA TRP A 155 5.72 13.72 -14.54
C TRP A 155 4.89 14.99 -14.79
N GLN A 156 3.63 14.84 -15.21
CA GLN A 156 2.77 15.98 -15.52
C GLN A 156 2.36 16.78 -14.29
N ARG A 157 2.20 16.13 -13.14
CA ARG A 157 1.72 16.79 -11.92
C ARG A 157 2.83 17.32 -11.02
N LYS A 158 3.97 16.61 -10.97
CA LYS A 158 5.02 16.85 -9.97
C LYS A 158 6.41 17.03 -10.57
N GLU A 159 6.56 16.86 -11.89
CA GLU A 159 7.86 16.88 -12.58
C GLU A 159 8.88 15.90 -11.96
N SER A 160 8.37 14.80 -11.39
CA SER A 160 9.13 13.80 -10.65
C SER A 160 9.19 12.49 -11.44
N PHE A 161 10.24 11.71 -11.19
CA PHE A 161 10.27 10.33 -11.64
C PHE A 161 9.52 9.46 -10.63
N LEU A 162 8.49 8.75 -11.10
CA LEU A 162 7.77 7.78 -10.31
C LEU A 162 8.75 6.78 -9.68
N LYS A 163 8.66 6.59 -8.36
CA LYS A 163 9.37 5.51 -7.67
C LYS A 163 8.50 4.26 -7.71
N VAL A 164 9.12 3.11 -7.92
CA VAL A 164 8.41 1.82 -7.89
C VAL A 164 8.99 0.97 -6.76
N ALA A 165 8.13 0.36 -5.96
CA ALA A 165 8.49 -0.65 -4.98
C ALA A 165 7.85 -1.99 -5.36
N ILE A 166 8.60 -3.08 -5.24
CA ILE A 166 8.13 -4.43 -5.48
C ILE A 166 8.14 -5.16 -4.12
N LYS A 167 6.96 -5.58 -3.69
CA LYS A 167 6.71 -6.44 -2.52
C LYS A 167 6.41 -7.83 -3.06
N GLY A 168 7.26 -8.81 -2.80
CA GLY A 168 6.99 -10.20 -3.17
C GLY A 168 6.77 -11.05 -1.93
N ASP A 169 5.80 -11.96 -1.98
CA ASP A 169 5.70 -13.02 -0.99
C ASP A 169 6.96 -13.90 -1.00
N ALA A 170 7.40 -14.35 0.17
CA ALA A 170 8.59 -15.18 0.33
C ALA A 170 8.48 -16.53 -0.42
N ASN A 171 7.26 -17.04 -0.62
CA ASN A 171 7.01 -18.29 -1.33
C ASN A 171 6.74 -18.07 -2.84
N GLU A 172 6.78 -16.82 -3.32
CA GLU A 172 6.50 -16.49 -4.71
C GLU A 172 7.59 -17.03 -5.64
N GLN A 173 7.19 -17.49 -6.83
CA GLN A 173 8.13 -18.02 -7.80
C GLN A 173 8.97 -16.90 -8.41
N PHE A 174 10.28 -17.13 -8.53
CA PHE A 174 11.18 -16.18 -9.20
C PHE A 174 10.75 -15.86 -10.64
N GLY A 175 10.10 -16.82 -11.33
CA GLY A 175 9.57 -16.62 -12.68
C GLY A 175 8.58 -15.44 -12.75
N THR A 176 7.62 -15.38 -11.83
CA THR A 176 6.63 -14.30 -11.72
C THR A 176 7.30 -12.94 -11.53
N ILE A 177 8.24 -12.86 -10.58
CA ILE A 177 8.95 -11.61 -10.27
C ILE A 177 9.77 -11.15 -11.48
N LYS A 178 10.44 -12.08 -12.18
CA LYS A 178 11.21 -11.78 -13.37
C LYS A 178 10.34 -11.21 -14.49
N GLU A 179 9.14 -11.76 -14.70
CA GLU A 179 8.20 -11.26 -15.69
C GLU A 179 7.78 -9.81 -15.37
N ILE A 180 7.47 -9.51 -14.12
CA ILE A 180 7.16 -8.16 -13.65
C ILE A 180 8.35 -7.20 -13.87
N MET A 181 9.57 -7.65 -13.56
CA MET A 181 10.78 -6.86 -13.82
C MET A 181 10.96 -6.56 -15.31
N ASN A 182 10.68 -7.51 -16.19
CA ASN A 182 10.74 -7.29 -17.65
C ASN A 182 9.70 -6.25 -18.09
N ILE A 183 8.47 -6.33 -17.59
CA ILE A 183 7.41 -5.35 -17.88
C ILE A 183 7.84 -3.94 -17.43
N LEU A 184 8.44 -3.81 -16.25
CA LEU A 184 8.98 -2.54 -15.77
C LEU A 184 10.11 -2.02 -16.66
N GLN A 185 11.02 -2.89 -17.10
CA GLN A 185 12.11 -2.53 -18.02
C GLN A 185 11.59 -2.05 -19.37
N GLU A 186 10.58 -2.70 -19.94
CA GLU A 186 9.91 -2.27 -21.17
C GLU A 186 9.29 -0.88 -21.02
N GLN A 187 8.76 -0.57 -19.83
CA GLN A 187 8.28 0.76 -19.46
C GLN A 187 9.41 1.73 -19.07
N ARG A 188 10.68 1.41 -19.37
CA ARG A 188 11.88 2.19 -19.04
C ARG A 188 12.04 2.46 -17.54
N GLN A 189 11.44 1.64 -16.69
CA GLN A 189 11.54 1.73 -15.24
C GLN A 189 12.61 0.77 -14.72
N ASN A 190 13.85 1.24 -14.74
CA ASN A 190 15.02 0.45 -14.34
C ASN A 190 15.44 0.64 -12.87
N ARG A 191 14.75 1.54 -12.15
CA ARG A 191 15.01 1.82 -10.74
C ARG A 191 13.78 1.48 -9.92
N PHE A 192 13.92 0.50 -9.04
CA PHE A 192 12.86 0.07 -8.14
C PHE A 192 13.46 -0.38 -6.81
N TYR A 193 12.64 -0.32 -5.77
CA TYR A 193 12.95 -0.81 -4.44
C TYR A 193 12.39 -2.23 -4.30
N LEU A 194 13.19 -3.16 -3.80
CA LEU A 194 12.66 -4.45 -3.35
C LEU A 194 12.34 -4.32 -1.86
N VAL A 195 11.10 -4.62 -1.48
CA VAL A 195 10.64 -4.50 -0.10
C VAL A 195 10.87 -5.82 0.61
N THR A 196 11.57 -5.74 1.74
CA THR A 196 11.94 -6.89 2.56
C THR A 196 11.60 -6.61 4.01
N GLY A 197 11.29 -7.65 4.78
CA GLY A 197 11.27 -7.57 6.25
C GLY A 197 12.68 -7.34 6.79
N LEU A 198 12.78 -6.72 7.96
CA LEU A 198 14.06 -6.62 8.67
C LEU A 198 14.34 -7.95 9.37
N ARG A 199 15.53 -8.49 9.16
CA ARG A 199 16.01 -9.66 9.90
C ARG A 199 16.36 -9.22 11.32
N SER A 200 15.66 -9.73 12.32
CA SER A 200 16.09 -9.58 13.72
C SER A 200 17.35 -10.42 13.97
N ASP A 201 18.26 -9.90 14.79
CA ASP A 201 19.54 -10.56 15.12
C ASP A 201 19.39 -11.85 15.95
N ASP A 202 18.19 -12.13 16.47
CA ASP A 202 17.92 -13.32 17.27
C ASP A 202 17.50 -14.52 16.38
N PHE A 203 18.41 -15.50 16.31
CA PHE A 203 18.14 -16.90 16.01
C PHE A 203 18.03 -17.70 17.31
#